data_AF-A0A9X2XT37-F1
#
_entry.id   AF-A0A9X2XT37-F1
#
_cell.length_a   1.000
_cell.length_b   1.000
_cell.length_c   1.000
_cell.angle_alpha   90.00
_cell.angle_beta   90.00
_cell.angle_gamma   90.00
#
_symmetry.space_group_name_H-M   'P 1'
#
loop_
_entity.id
_entity.type
_entity.pdbx_description
1 polymer ?
#
loop_
_entity_poly.entity_id
_entity_poly.type
_entity_poly.pdbx_seq_one_letter_code
_entity_poly.pdbx_strand_id
1 'polypeptide(L)'
;MVTIFRPHRALEIKNWCLLFAILFLTSSCRQMWGDNPLGDSLSLLEGDRKEDRIIVRCTGYSGGACYIGEQLIPGYDRHMDAEGHYAEYVEKATSNNDWIIAKSIQVKDKSENYWIIDKHFSSKKGNSQFNVMGPFKLLEFRNKTKELNIDLEFEE
;
A
#
# COMPACT_ATOMS: atom_id res chain seq x y z
N MET A 1 33.46 -63.36 9.22
CA MET A 1 33.74 -61.92 9.02
C MET A 1 32.41 -61.25 8.68
N VAL A 2 31.78 -60.57 9.64
CA VAL A 2 30.46 -59.95 9.46
C VAL A 2 30.67 -58.46 9.17
N THR A 3 30.40 -58.05 7.93
CA THR A 3 30.53 -56.66 7.51
C THR A 3 29.21 -55.93 7.77
N ILE A 4 29.20 -55.05 8.77
CA ILE A 4 28.05 -54.21 9.11
C ILE A 4 27.94 -53.09 8.07
N PHE A 5 26.91 -53.13 7.24
CA PHE A 5 26.57 -52.08 6.28
C PHE A 5 25.95 -50.89 7.05
N ARG A 6 26.68 -49.77 7.17
CA ARG A 6 26.16 -48.52 7.77
C ARG A 6 25.22 -47.80 6.77
N PRO A 7 24.10 -47.21 7.23
CA PRO A 7 23.16 -46.54 6.34
C PRO A 7 23.62 -45.10 6.06
N HIS A 8 24.31 -44.88 4.94
CA HIS A 8 24.73 -43.54 4.50
C HIS A 8 23.58 -42.69 3.89
N ARG A 9 22.42 -43.29 3.58
CA ARG A 9 21.32 -42.63 2.84
C ARG A 9 20.45 -41.68 3.67
N ALA A 10 20.46 -41.78 5.00
CA ALA A 10 19.58 -40.97 5.85
C ALA A 10 20.05 -39.50 5.98
N LEU A 11 21.35 -39.23 5.78
CA LEU A 11 21.92 -37.89 5.93
C LEU A 11 21.61 -36.99 4.72
N GLU A 12 21.54 -37.55 3.51
CA GLU A 12 21.31 -36.79 2.27
C GLU A 12 19.87 -36.29 2.13
N ILE A 13 18.89 -37.09 2.55
CA ILE A 13 17.46 -36.72 2.50
C ILE A 13 17.16 -35.54 3.44
N LYS A 14 17.80 -35.52 4.62
CA LYS A 14 17.63 -34.45 5.62
C LYS A 14 18.15 -33.10 5.12
N ASN A 15 19.26 -33.09 4.39
CA ASN A 15 19.82 -31.87 3.78
C ASN A 15 18.94 -31.35 2.63
N TRP A 16 18.30 -32.22 1.86
CA TRP A 16 17.37 -31.80 0.80
C TRP A 16 16.08 -31.21 1.36
N CYS A 17 15.49 -31.81 2.40
CA CYS A 17 14.33 -31.22 3.07
C CYS A 17 14.62 -29.83 3.65
N LEU A 18 15.83 -29.62 4.19
CA LEU A 18 16.26 -28.30 4.68
C LEU A 18 16.38 -27.27 3.56
N LEU A 19 16.95 -27.65 2.40
CA LEU A 19 17.06 -26.79 1.22
C LEU A 19 15.69 -26.41 0.64
N PHE A 20 14.75 -27.37 0.55
CA PHE A 20 13.38 -27.08 0.13
C PHE A 20 12.64 -26.17 1.12
N ALA A 21 12.84 -26.36 2.43
CA ALA A 21 12.28 -25.47 3.44
C ALA A 21 12.84 -24.04 3.34
N ILE A 22 14.14 -23.88 3.09
CA ILE A 22 14.76 -22.56 2.90
C ILE A 22 14.25 -21.88 1.62
N LEU A 23 14.11 -22.61 0.51
CA LEU A 23 13.56 -22.10 -0.75
C LEU A 23 12.08 -21.67 -0.64
N PHE A 24 11.28 -22.36 0.17
CA PHE A 24 9.91 -21.96 0.45
C PHE A 24 9.85 -20.68 1.30
N LEU A 25 10.72 -20.54 2.29
CA LEU A 25 10.74 -19.38 3.19
C LEU A 25 11.19 -18.08 2.49
N THR A 26 12.05 -18.15 1.48
CA THR A 26 12.50 -16.95 0.73
C THR A 26 11.48 -16.44 -0.29
N SER A 27 10.49 -17.25 -0.66
CA SER A 27 9.45 -16.87 -1.63
C SER A 27 8.30 -16.03 -1.05
N SER A 28 8.26 -15.90 0.29
CA SER A 28 7.17 -15.24 1.02
C SER A 28 7.38 -13.73 1.24
N CYS A 29 8.56 -13.18 0.92
CA CYS A 29 8.82 -11.75 1.02
C CYS A 29 8.40 -11.03 -0.28
N ARG A 30 7.09 -10.82 -0.47
CA ARG A 30 6.55 -10.07 -1.63
C ARG A 30 6.43 -8.56 -1.39
N GLN A 31 6.60 -8.10 -0.15
CA GLN A 31 6.48 -6.68 0.18
C GLN A 31 7.86 -6.04 0.27
N MET A 32 8.21 -5.32 -0.78
CA MET A 32 9.52 -4.72 -0.95
C MET A 32 9.36 -3.19 -0.78
N TRP A 33 10.03 -2.62 0.22
CA TRP A 33 10.34 -1.18 0.33
C TRP A 33 9.12 -0.27 0.60
N GLY A 34 8.23 -0.69 1.51
CA GLY A 34 7.12 0.16 1.98
C GLY A 34 5.99 0.37 0.97
N ASP A 35 6.04 -0.30 -0.19
CA ASP A 35 4.97 -0.29 -1.18
C ASP A 35 3.82 -1.22 -0.75
N ASN A 36 2.63 -0.64 -0.64
CA ASN A 36 1.38 -1.35 -0.41
C ASN A 36 0.44 -1.10 -1.60
N PRO A 37 0.39 -2.01 -2.59
CA PRO A 37 -0.44 -1.83 -3.77
C PRO A 37 -1.93 -1.69 -3.41
N LEU A 38 -2.55 -0.65 -3.95
CA LEU A 38 -3.98 -0.39 -3.84
C LEU A 38 -4.73 -0.70 -5.15
N GLY A 39 -4.04 -1.20 -6.18
CA GLY A 39 -4.60 -1.54 -7.50
C GLY A 39 -4.56 -0.37 -8.50
N ASP A 40 -4.72 -0.65 -9.80
CA ASP A 40 -4.73 0.34 -10.90
C ASP A 40 -3.55 1.33 -10.91
N SER A 41 -2.35 0.83 -10.62
CA SER A 41 -1.12 1.64 -10.48
C SER A 41 -1.17 2.63 -9.31
N LEU A 42 -2.05 2.44 -8.33
CA LEU A 42 -2.07 3.17 -7.07
C LEU A 42 -1.40 2.36 -5.97
N SER A 43 -0.65 3.04 -5.13
CA SER A 43 0.04 2.44 -3.98
C SER A 43 0.01 3.37 -2.79
N LEU A 44 -0.15 2.81 -1.60
CA LEU A 44 0.23 3.46 -0.35
C LEU A 44 1.72 3.24 -0.14
N LEU A 45 2.51 4.31 -0.25
CA LEU A 45 3.93 4.27 0.02
C LEU A 45 4.18 4.60 1.48
N GLU A 46 5.04 3.83 2.11
CA GLU A 46 5.53 4.06 3.47
C GLU A 46 7.04 4.27 3.44
N GLY A 47 7.49 5.38 4.01
CA GLY A 47 8.91 5.61 4.27
C GLY A 47 9.35 5.07 5.63
N ASP A 48 10.43 5.64 6.15
CA ASP A 48 10.98 5.25 7.46
C ASP A 48 10.11 5.74 8.63
N ARG A 49 9.27 6.76 8.40
CA ARG A 49 8.37 7.33 9.40
C ARG A 49 6.92 7.10 9.02
N LYS A 50 6.05 7.06 10.03
CA LYS A 50 4.59 6.99 9.81
C LYS A 50 4.11 8.19 9.00
N GLU A 51 4.73 9.35 9.21
CA GLU A 51 4.41 10.59 8.54
C GLU A 51 4.79 10.61 7.05
N ASP A 52 5.63 9.68 6.57
CA ASP A 52 5.97 9.53 5.15
C ASP A 52 4.82 8.95 4.32
N ARG A 53 3.76 8.46 4.98
CA ARG A 53 2.70 7.70 4.33
C ARG A 53 1.86 8.54 3.38
N ILE A 54 1.91 8.22 2.10
CA ILE A 54 1.18 8.89 1.03
C ILE A 54 0.59 7.87 0.05
N ILE A 55 -0.53 8.21 -0.58
CA ILE A 55 -1.03 7.49 -1.75
C ILE A 55 -0.50 8.15 -3.00
N VAL A 56 0.12 7.34 -3.87
CA VAL A 56 0.68 7.79 -5.14
C VAL A 56 0.07 7.02 -6.30
N ARG A 57 0.05 7.66 -7.47
CA ARG A 57 -0.03 6.99 -8.77
C ARG A 57 1.37 6.63 -9.22
N CYS A 58 1.67 5.35 -9.19
CA CYS A 58 2.90 4.78 -9.69
C CYS A 58 2.97 4.88 -11.21
N THR A 59 4.09 5.39 -11.70
CA THR A 59 4.41 5.46 -13.14
C THR A 59 5.61 4.60 -13.50
N GLY A 60 6.33 4.08 -12.50
CA GLY A 60 7.41 3.12 -12.69
C GLY A 60 7.52 2.15 -11.52
N TYR A 61 7.77 0.89 -11.87
CA TYR A 61 7.98 -0.21 -10.94
C TYR A 61 9.38 -0.80 -11.13
N SER A 62 10.04 -1.14 -10.02
CA SER A 62 11.33 -1.82 -9.99
C SER A 62 11.29 -2.90 -8.91
N GLY A 63 11.60 -4.13 -9.30
CA GLY A 63 11.53 -5.28 -8.38
C GLY A 63 10.16 -5.50 -7.71
N GLY A 64 9.08 -5.07 -8.36
CA GLY A 64 7.72 -5.18 -7.83
C GLY A 64 7.31 -4.05 -6.87
N ALA A 65 8.18 -3.07 -6.62
CA ALA A 65 7.89 -1.89 -5.81
C ALA A 65 7.79 -0.64 -6.70
N CYS A 66 6.85 0.24 -6.36
CA CYS A 66 6.72 1.56 -6.92
C CYS A 66 7.90 2.45 -6.50
N TYR A 67 8.70 2.90 -7.46
CA TYR A 67 9.88 3.74 -7.19
C TYR A 67 9.71 5.18 -7.69
N ILE A 68 8.72 5.44 -8.55
CA ILE A 68 8.41 6.77 -9.07
C ILE A 68 6.90 6.89 -9.31
N GLY A 69 6.34 8.03 -8.93
CA GLY A 69 4.92 8.28 -9.03
C GLY A 69 4.54 9.73 -8.78
N GLU A 70 3.27 10.01 -9.00
CA GLU A 70 2.62 11.27 -8.72
C GLU A 70 1.88 11.15 -7.38
N GLN A 71 2.17 12.03 -6.44
CA GLN A 71 1.50 12.07 -5.14
C GLN A 71 0.05 12.54 -5.29
N LEU A 72 -0.89 11.78 -4.71
CA LEU A 72 -2.31 12.09 -4.75
C LEU A 72 -2.86 12.53 -3.39
N ILE A 73 -2.59 11.75 -2.33
CA ILE A 73 -3.16 12.00 -1.00
C ILE A 73 -2.11 11.78 0.09
N PRO A 74 -1.97 12.72 1.04
CA PRO A 74 -2.30 14.14 0.87
C PRO A 74 -1.57 14.71 -0.36
N GLY A 75 -2.06 15.82 -0.93
CA GLY A 75 -1.26 16.61 -1.88
C GLY A 75 0.01 17.16 -1.22
N TYR A 76 1.02 17.54 -2.00
CA TYR A 76 2.32 17.98 -1.47
C TYR A 76 2.19 19.16 -0.49
N ASP A 77 1.33 20.13 -0.80
CA ASP A 77 1.01 21.32 0.00
C ASP A 77 0.32 21.00 1.34
N ARG A 78 -0.28 19.82 1.45
CA ARG A 78 -0.88 19.31 2.69
C ARG A 78 0.06 18.36 3.43
N HIS A 79 0.89 17.63 2.68
CA HIS A 79 1.88 16.71 3.22
C HIS A 79 3.02 17.44 3.92
N MET A 80 3.46 18.58 3.37
CA MET A 80 4.55 19.40 3.90
C MET A 80 4.03 20.79 4.29
N ASP A 81 4.46 21.32 5.44
CA ASP A 81 4.26 22.72 5.81
C ASP A 81 5.23 23.67 5.06
N ALA A 82 5.10 24.98 5.30
CA ALA A 82 5.94 25.99 4.64
C ALA A 82 7.42 25.89 5.03
N GLU A 83 7.71 25.25 6.17
CA GLU A 83 9.04 24.99 6.71
C GLU A 83 9.64 23.65 6.22
N GLY A 84 8.85 22.84 5.51
CA GLY A 84 9.27 21.54 4.98
C GLY A 84 9.14 20.38 5.96
N HIS A 85 8.34 20.51 7.02
CA HIS A 85 8.00 19.41 7.92
C HIS A 85 6.70 18.73 7.51
N TYR A 86 6.53 17.47 7.90
CA TYR A 86 5.29 16.75 7.68
C TYR A 86 4.10 17.43 8.38
N ALA A 87 3.07 17.75 7.59
CA ALA A 87 1.84 18.38 8.03
C ALA A 87 0.63 17.44 7.96
N GLU A 88 0.63 16.45 7.07
CA GLU A 88 -0.42 15.44 6.94
C GLU A 88 0.13 14.12 6.39
N TYR A 89 -0.40 12.99 6.85
CA TYR A 89 -0.03 11.66 6.35
C TYR A 89 -1.24 10.72 6.31
N VAL A 90 -1.17 9.67 5.50
CA VAL A 90 -2.20 8.62 5.40
C VAL A 90 -2.03 7.61 6.54
N GLU A 91 -3.05 7.47 7.38
CA GLU A 91 -3.06 6.51 8.47
C GLU A 91 -3.55 5.13 8.04
N LYS A 92 -4.66 5.07 7.30
CA LYS A 92 -5.27 3.84 6.79
C LYS A 92 -5.76 4.05 5.35
N ALA A 93 -5.65 3.02 4.52
CA ALA A 93 -6.23 2.97 3.17
C ALA A 93 -6.75 1.56 2.87
N THR A 94 -7.94 1.47 2.28
CA THR A 94 -8.56 0.22 1.83
C THR A 94 -9.01 0.39 0.38
N SER A 95 -8.97 -0.68 -0.41
CA SER A 95 -9.36 -0.64 -1.82
C SER A 95 -10.18 -1.85 -2.24
N ASN A 96 -11.07 -1.66 -3.22
CA ASN A 96 -11.70 -2.72 -3.99
C ASN A 96 -11.46 -2.47 -5.49
N ASN A 97 -12.19 -3.11 -6.40
CA ASN A 97 -11.96 -2.93 -7.84
C ASN A 97 -12.29 -1.52 -8.37
N ASP A 98 -13.14 -0.78 -7.67
CA ASP A 98 -13.71 0.47 -8.18
C ASP A 98 -13.24 1.70 -7.39
N TRP A 99 -12.95 1.51 -6.09
CA TRP A 99 -12.75 2.58 -5.14
C TRP A 99 -11.53 2.35 -4.26
N ILE A 100 -10.97 3.45 -3.78
CA ILE A 100 -10.09 3.50 -2.61
C ILE A 100 -10.71 4.46 -1.61
N ILE A 101 -10.74 4.06 -0.34
CA ILE A 101 -11.01 4.97 0.76
C ILE A 101 -9.75 5.15 1.59
N ALA A 102 -9.50 6.37 2.06
CA ALA A 102 -8.33 6.67 2.87
C ALA A 102 -8.67 7.58 4.04
N LYS A 103 -7.99 7.36 5.16
CA LYS A 103 -8.00 8.22 6.34
C LYS A 103 -6.61 8.84 6.48
N SER A 104 -6.52 10.15 6.56
CA SER A 104 -5.29 10.88 6.86
C SER A 104 -5.41 11.68 8.16
N ILE A 105 -4.25 11.99 8.74
CA ILE A 105 -4.12 12.72 10.01
C ILE A 105 -3.27 13.95 9.78
N GLN A 106 -3.80 15.12 10.15
CA GLN A 106 -2.98 16.33 10.25
C GLN A 106 -2.10 16.27 11.49
N VAL A 107 -0.80 16.52 11.33
CA VAL A 107 0.20 16.29 12.37
C VAL A 107 0.02 17.27 13.55
N LYS A 108 -0.22 18.55 13.25
CA LYS A 108 -0.32 19.62 14.25
C LYS A 108 -1.61 19.54 15.08
N ASP A 109 -2.75 19.47 14.40
CA ASP A 109 -4.06 19.55 15.04
C ASP A 109 -4.66 18.18 15.36
N LYS A 110 -3.97 17.09 14.97
CA LYS A 110 -4.45 15.69 15.07
C LYS A 110 -5.84 15.47 14.46
N SER A 111 -6.23 16.34 13.54
CA SER A 111 -7.53 16.25 12.89
C SER A 111 -7.52 15.16 11.82
N GLU A 112 -8.61 14.41 11.75
CA GLU A 112 -8.81 13.37 10.75
C GLU A 112 -9.46 13.95 9.49
N ASN A 113 -8.99 13.48 8.35
CA ASN A 113 -9.57 13.76 7.04
C ASN A 113 -9.81 12.43 6.31
N TYR A 114 -10.89 12.39 5.54
CA TYR A 114 -11.31 11.20 4.82
C TYR A 114 -11.36 11.48 3.32
N TRP A 115 -10.98 10.49 2.53
CA TRP A 115 -10.83 10.62 1.08
C TRP A 115 -11.45 9.43 0.36
N ILE A 116 -11.93 9.68 -0.85
CA ILE A 116 -12.44 8.68 -1.78
C ILE A 116 -11.70 8.87 -3.10
N ILE A 117 -11.16 7.80 -3.67
CA ILE A 117 -10.54 7.81 -5.00
C ILE A 117 -11.35 6.88 -5.91
N ASP A 118 -11.82 7.43 -7.02
CA ASP A 118 -12.43 6.67 -8.12
C ASP A 118 -11.34 6.10 -9.04
N LYS A 119 -11.32 4.77 -9.20
CA LYS A 119 -10.35 4.08 -10.06
C LYS A 119 -10.72 4.12 -11.54
N HIS A 120 -12.00 4.36 -11.86
CA HIS A 120 -12.54 4.29 -13.22
C HIS A 120 -12.44 5.59 -14.01
N PHE A 121 -11.81 6.64 -13.46
CA PHE A 121 -11.78 7.93 -14.14
C PHE A 121 -10.86 7.90 -15.37
N SER A 122 -11.50 7.67 -16.52
CA SER A 122 -10.90 7.79 -17.85
C SER A 122 -10.90 9.25 -18.29
N SER A 123 -9.73 9.88 -18.28
CA SER A 123 -9.57 11.16 -18.96
C SER A 123 -9.64 10.96 -20.47
N LYS A 124 -10.60 11.62 -21.11
CA LYS A 124 -10.73 11.70 -22.58
C LYS A 124 -9.53 12.36 -23.29
N LYS A 125 -8.49 12.79 -22.56
CA LYS A 125 -7.32 13.53 -23.08
C LYS A 125 -5.96 12.95 -22.67
N GLY A 126 -5.83 11.62 -22.61
CA GLY A 126 -4.52 10.95 -22.58
C GLY A 126 -3.75 10.98 -21.26
N ASN A 127 -4.26 11.67 -20.23
CA ASN A 127 -3.72 11.63 -18.88
C ASN A 127 -4.77 11.02 -17.95
N SER A 128 -4.71 9.71 -17.68
CA SER A 128 -5.57 9.07 -16.67
C SER A 128 -5.38 9.79 -15.33
N GLN A 129 -6.36 10.62 -14.95
CA GLN A 129 -6.38 11.34 -13.68
C GLN A 129 -7.39 10.61 -12.81
N PHE A 130 -6.98 10.08 -11.67
CA PHE A 130 -7.95 9.55 -10.71
C PHE A 130 -8.81 10.71 -10.18
N ASN A 131 -10.10 10.47 -9.96
CA ASN A 131 -10.93 11.46 -9.30
C ASN A 131 -10.77 11.31 -7.79
N VAL A 132 -10.01 12.22 -7.19
CA VAL A 132 -9.80 12.29 -5.75
C VAL A 132 -10.82 13.24 -5.14
N MET A 133 -11.65 12.72 -4.23
CA MET A 133 -12.68 13.45 -3.52
C MET A 133 -12.30 13.58 -2.04
N GLY A 134 -12.29 14.81 -1.54
CA GLY A 134 -11.95 15.15 -0.16
C GLY A 134 -11.09 16.42 -0.07
N PRO A 135 -10.58 16.74 1.12
CA PRO A 135 -10.77 16.02 2.38
C PRO A 135 -12.18 16.22 2.94
N PHE A 136 -12.78 15.14 3.45
CA PHE A 136 -14.08 15.15 4.11
C PHE A 136 -13.94 15.02 5.63
N LYS A 137 -14.95 15.49 6.37
CA LYS A 137 -15.19 15.05 7.75
C LYS A 137 -15.93 13.71 7.77
N LEU A 138 -15.85 12.97 8.87
CA LEU A 138 -16.41 11.61 8.98
C LEU A 138 -17.88 11.51 8.55
N LEU A 139 -18.73 12.46 8.95
CA LEU A 139 -20.16 12.43 8.60
C LEU A 139 -20.39 12.64 7.10
N GLU A 140 -19.67 13.60 6.50
CA GLU A 140 -19.73 13.88 5.07
C GLU A 140 -19.19 12.71 4.26
N PHE A 141 -18.07 12.13 4.67
CA PHE A 141 -17.50 10.92 4.09
C PHE A 141 -18.52 9.78 4.08
N ARG A 142 -19.15 9.48 5.22
CA ARG A 142 -20.18 8.44 5.32
C ARG A 142 -21.39 8.69 4.44
N ASN A 143 -21.80 9.95 4.31
CA ASN A 143 -22.89 10.30 3.40
C ASN A 143 -22.48 10.10 1.95
N LYS A 144 -21.25 10.47 1.59
CA LYS A 144 -20.71 10.34 0.24
C LYS A 144 -20.49 8.89 -0.17
N THR A 145 -19.96 8.04 0.72
CA THR A 145 -19.80 6.61 0.44
C THR A 145 -21.16 5.93 0.22
N LYS A 146 -22.19 6.30 0.99
CA LYS A 146 -23.56 5.83 0.77
C LYS A 146 -24.15 6.31 -0.56
N GLU A 147 -23.99 7.59 -0.89
CA GLU A 147 -24.46 8.17 -2.15
C GLU A 147 -23.85 7.44 -3.37
N LEU A 148 -22.57 7.08 -3.27
CA LEU A 148 -21.81 6.41 -4.31
C LEU A 148 -21.92 4.87 -4.27
N ASN A 149 -22.67 4.30 -3.32
CA ASN A 149 -22.76 2.84 -3.09
C ASN A 149 -21.39 2.15 -2.93
N ILE A 150 -20.48 2.78 -2.18
CA ILE A 150 -19.15 2.23 -1.92
C ILE A 150 -19.24 1.23 -0.76
N ASP A 151 -19.02 -0.05 -1.09
CA ASP A 151 -18.90 -1.15 -0.12
C ASP A 151 -17.43 -1.34 0.29
N LEU A 152 -16.94 -0.39 1.10
CA LEU A 152 -15.61 -0.42 1.71
C LEU A 152 -15.68 0.12 3.14
N GLU A 153 -14.94 -0.50 4.03
CA GLU A 153 -14.77 -0.08 5.41
C GLU A 153 -13.28 -0.09 5.80
N PHE A 154 -12.92 0.64 6.85
CA PHE A 154 -11.59 0.55 7.44
C PHE A 154 -11.57 -0.66 8.36
N GLU A 155 -10.60 -1.57 8.17
CA GLU A 155 -10.36 -2.66 9.11
C GLU A 155 -9.98 -2.08 10.49
N GLU A 156 -10.56 -2.62 11.57
CA GLU A 156 -10.32 -2.15 12.95
C GLU A 156 -8.90 -2.44 13.44
#